data_AF-A0A257LZ56-F1
#
_entry.id   AF-A0A257LZ56-F1
#
_cell.length_a   1.000
_cell.length_b   1.000
_cell.length_c   1.000
_cell.angle_alpha   90.00
_cell.angle_beta   90.00
_cell.angle_gamma   90.00
#
_symmetry.space_group_name_H-M   'P 1'
#
loop_
_entity.id
_entity.type
_entity.pdbx_description
1 polymer ?
#
loop_
_entity_poly.entity_id
_entity_poly.type
_entity_poly.pdbx_seq_one_letter_code
_entity_poly.pdbx_strand_id
1 'polypeptide(L)'
;MLLAAAPTGVAEILDKQKSLDTQTFWDNRDWDWYKANIPFFECPDADIVTTYYYRWELITKHLTYGSPNSGYSFTEFIDRPFWSGAYGAISCPVGHQLYELRWLNDERYVRDYSRYWFRTPGAQPRNYGCWLTDGVWAAHEVHPDEAFIKDLLPDLIKNYEGWAKRQFVPEVGLFWQNGHDDGMEFNINSRQTKDILRGANGYRPGFNAYMFADALAISKVARLADDAATAKEFEAKAASLKANVQKLLWDPKRDFFFPMSMRDETDQEGNVVKKHTLTYQSGKFAGDMHGREEHAYIPWQFNLPDAGYESAWKFLMDRDYFFADYGPSTVERHDPMFLLKNSCCWWSGQSWPYSTAQTLKALAHLLPNYQQN
;
A
#
# COMPACT_ATOMS: atom_id res chain seq x y z
N MET A 1 -26.95 -30.60 -46.57
CA MET A 1 -26.50 -29.23 -46.22
C MET A 1 -25.78 -29.32 -44.89
N LEU A 2 -24.44 -29.32 -44.90
CA LEU A 2 -23.66 -29.14 -43.67
C LEU A 2 -23.52 -27.63 -43.43
N LEU A 3 -24.08 -27.13 -42.33
CA LEU A 3 -23.75 -25.82 -41.80
C LEU A 3 -22.40 -25.93 -41.08
N ALA A 4 -21.35 -25.38 -41.69
CA ALA A 4 -20.10 -25.11 -40.99
C ALA A 4 -20.34 -23.92 -40.05
N ALA A 5 -20.22 -24.14 -38.74
CA ALA A 5 -20.16 -23.05 -37.78
C ALA A 5 -18.88 -22.23 -38.05
N ALA A 6 -19.03 -20.92 -38.23
CA ALA A 6 -17.90 -20.02 -38.33
C ALA A 6 -17.14 -20.01 -37.00
N PRO A 7 -15.79 -20.06 -36.99
CA PRO A 7 -15.03 -19.93 -35.77
C PRO A 7 -15.20 -18.50 -35.24
N THR A 8 -15.84 -18.35 -34.09
CA THR A 8 -15.89 -17.10 -33.32
C THR A 8 -14.55 -16.90 -32.58
N GLY A 9 -13.45 -16.89 -33.33
CA GLY A 9 -12.16 -16.47 -32.79
C GLY A 9 -12.12 -14.95 -32.80
N VAL A 10 -12.16 -14.32 -31.63
CA VAL A 10 -11.72 -12.92 -31.51
C VAL A 10 -10.27 -12.91 -31.99
N ALA A 11 -9.98 -12.23 -33.10
CA ALA A 11 -8.62 -12.10 -33.57
C ALA A 11 -7.76 -11.52 -32.44
N GLU A 12 -6.68 -12.21 -32.04
CA GLU A 12 -5.72 -11.64 -31.12
C GLU A 12 -5.17 -10.36 -31.77
N ILE A 13 -5.51 -9.21 -31.19
CA ILE A 13 -5.14 -7.89 -31.70
C ILE A 13 -3.62 -7.70 -31.63
N LEU A 14 -2.96 -8.32 -30.64
CA LEU A 14 -1.52 -8.26 -30.41
C LEU A 14 -0.85 -9.60 -30.69
N ASP A 15 0.24 -9.57 -31.46
CA ASP A 15 1.16 -10.71 -31.59
C ASP A 15 1.97 -10.86 -30.30
N LYS A 16 1.49 -11.73 -29.41
CA LYS A 16 2.09 -11.97 -28.10
C LYS A 16 3.56 -12.38 -28.19
N GLN A 17 3.92 -13.23 -29.14
CA GLN A 17 5.32 -13.68 -29.24
C GLN A 17 6.21 -12.51 -29.66
N LYS A 18 5.78 -11.72 -30.65
CA LYS A 18 6.52 -10.54 -31.08
C LYS A 18 6.70 -9.52 -29.96
N SER A 19 5.67 -9.29 -29.13
CA SER A 19 5.78 -8.40 -27.97
C SER A 19 6.86 -8.85 -26.99
N LEU A 20 6.94 -10.16 -26.71
CA LEU A 20 7.96 -10.74 -25.83
C LEU A 20 9.36 -10.68 -26.47
N ASP A 21 9.49 -11.07 -27.74
CA ASP A 21 10.76 -11.11 -28.49
C ASP A 21 11.41 -9.72 -28.64
N THR A 22 10.61 -8.65 -28.55
CA THR A 22 11.11 -7.27 -28.62
C THR A 22 11.85 -6.85 -27.35
N GLN A 23 11.66 -7.55 -26.22
CA GLN A 23 12.32 -7.23 -24.95
C GLN A 23 13.58 -8.07 -24.74
N THR A 24 14.59 -7.51 -24.08
CA THR A 24 15.95 -8.10 -23.99
C THR A 24 16.36 -8.52 -22.57
N PHE A 25 15.54 -8.27 -21.55
CA PHE A 25 15.88 -8.43 -20.14
C PHE A 25 15.39 -9.74 -19.50
N TRP A 26 14.75 -10.63 -20.27
CA TRP A 26 14.11 -11.84 -19.73
C TRP A 26 15.13 -12.83 -19.15
N ASP A 27 15.02 -13.15 -17.85
CA ASP A 27 15.69 -14.33 -17.28
C ASP A 27 14.76 -15.55 -17.34
N ASN A 28 13.45 -15.37 -17.06
CA ASN A 28 12.48 -16.42 -17.32
C ASN A 28 12.18 -16.50 -18.84
N ARG A 29 12.43 -17.66 -19.44
CA ARG A 29 12.18 -17.91 -20.88
C ARG A 29 11.01 -18.85 -21.13
N ASP A 30 10.15 -19.04 -20.13
CA ASP A 30 8.88 -19.73 -20.29
C ASP A 30 7.85 -18.81 -20.99
N TRP A 31 7.93 -18.75 -22.32
CA TRP A 31 7.03 -17.93 -23.12
C TRP A 31 5.58 -18.37 -23.03
N ASP A 32 5.34 -19.66 -22.79
CA ASP A 32 3.99 -20.18 -22.62
C ASP A 32 3.40 -19.70 -21.31
N TRP A 33 4.20 -19.63 -20.24
CA TRP A 33 3.79 -18.99 -18.99
C TRP A 33 3.38 -17.54 -19.19
N TYR A 34 4.19 -16.72 -19.87
CA TYR A 34 3.85 -15.32 -20.12
C TYR A 34 2.56 -15.19 -20.95
N LYS A 35 2.46 -15.90 -22.07
CA LYS A 35 1.27 -15.85 -22.94
C LYS A 35 -0.01 -16.27 -22.24
N ALA A 36 0.10 -17.20 -21.29
CA ALA A 36 -1.03 -17.68 -20.50
C ALA A 36 -1.39 -16.73 -19.36
N ASN A 37 -0.40 -16.09 -18.71
CA ASN A 37 -0.62 -15.45 -17.41
C ASN A 37 -0.66 -13.93 -17.43
N ILE A 38 0.04 -13.24 -18.34
CA ILE A 38 0.07 -11.77 -18.29
C ILE A 38 -0.92 -11.16 -19.29
N PRO A 39 -1.55 -10.03 -18.97
CA PRO A 39 -2.16 -9.19 -19.98
C PRO A 39 -1.06 -8.62 -20.90
N PHE A 40 -1.39 -8.41 -22.17
CA PHE A 40 -0.47 -7.82 -23.15
C PHE A 40 -0.85 -6.37 -23.40
N PHE A 41 0.16 -5.52 -23.56
CA PHE A 41 -0.01 -4.07 -23.65
C PHE A 41 0.93 -3.49 -24.70
N GLU A 42 0.42 -2.54 -25.48
CA GLU A 42 1.23 -1.69 -26.35
C GLU A 42 0.76 -0.24 -26.27
N CYS A 43 1.68 0.69 -26.48
CA CYS A 43 1.38 2.10 -26.71
C CYS A 43 2.52 2.75 -27.53
N PRO A 44 2.37 4.00 -27.99
CA PRO A 44 3.42 4.68 -28.76
C PRO A 44 4.71 4.98 -27.98
N ASP A 45 4.68 4.89 -26.65
CA ASP A 45 5.84 5.14 -25.80
C ASP A 45 6.59 3.83 -25.48
N ALA A 46 7.78 3.69 -26.06
CA ALA A 46 8.59 2.48 -25.92
C ALA A 46 9.07 2.23 -24.48
N ASP A 47 9.28 3.28 -23.68
CA ASP A 47 9.76 3.13 -22.29
C ASP A 47 8.63 2.61 -21.39
N ILE A 48 7.38 3.06 -21.62
CA ILE A 48 6.20 2.51 -20.94
C ILE A 48 6.01 1.03 -21.31
N VAL A 49 6.10 0.68 -22.60
CA VAL A 49 5.96 -0.71 -23.05
C VAL A 49 7.06 -1.59 -22.44
N THR A 50 8.32 -1.13 -22.48
CA THR A 50 9.46 -1.86 -21.89
C THR A 50 9.27 -2.06 -20.39
N THR A 51 8.85 -1.01 -19.67
CA THR A 51 8.60 -1.06 -18.23
C THR A 51 7.45 -2.00 -17.90
N TYR A 52 6.37 -2.01 -18.69
CA TYR A 52 5.22 -2.90 -18.51
C TYR A 52 5.66 -4.38 -18.52
N TYR A 53 6.41 -4.79 -19.55
CA TYR A 53 6.91 -6.16 -19.66
C TYR A 53 7.99 -6.48 -18.61
N TYR A 54 8.85 -5.52 -18.28
CA TYR A 54 9.89 -5.70 -17.25
C TYR A 54 9.28 -5.98 -15.88
N ARG A 55 8.19 -5.30 -15.53
CA ARG A 55 7.47 -5.51 -14.26
C ARG A 55 6.89 -6.92 -14.15
N TRP A 56 6.45 -7.51 -15.26
CA TRP A 56 6.04 -8.91 -15.29
C TRP A 56 7.19 -9.90 -15.11
N GLU A 57 8.37 -9.62 -15.68
CA GLU A 57 9.58 -10.41 -15.39
C GLU A 57 9.92 -10.39 -13.90
N LEU A 58 9.81 -9.22 -13.24
CA LEU A 58 10.06 -9.13 -11.80
C LEU A 58 9.11 -10.04 -10.99
N ILE A 59 7.83 -10.14 -11.37
CA ILE A 59 6.90 -11.07 -10.71
C ILE A 59 7.43 -12.51 -10.76
N THR A 60 7.99 -12.96 -11.89
CA THR A 60 8.55 -14.31 -11.99
C THR A 60 9.78 -14.52 -11.11
N LYS A 61 10.60 -13.49 -10.91
CA LYS A 61 11.78 -13.54 -10.01
C LYS A 61 11.41 -13.69 -8.54
N HIS A 62 10.25 -13.16 -8.15
CA HIS A 62 9.76 -13.19 -6.78
C HIS A 62 8.82 -14.37 -6.49
N LEU A 63 8.35 -15.07 -7.54
CA LEU A 63 7.47 -16.21 -7.43
C LEU A 63 8.14 -17.38 -6.71
N THR A 64 7.56 -17.82 -5.60
CA THR A 64 8.05 -18.94 -4.79
C THR A 64 6.92 -19.92 -4.55
N TYR A 65 7.11 -21.21 -4.86
CA TYR A 65 6.18 -22.25 -4.41
C TYR A 65 6.62 -22.78 -3.04
N GLY A 66 5.78 -22.62 -2.01
CA GLY A 66 6.13 -23.00 -0.65
C GLY A 66 5.95 -24.48 -0.36
N SER A 67 4.71 -24.96 -0.43
CA SER A 67 4.33 -26.36 -0.20
C SER A 67 2.91 -26.62 -0.70
N PRO A 68 2.44 -27.88 -0.84
CA PRO A 68 1.05 -28.16 -1.20
C PRO A 68 0.00 -27.50 -0.30
N ASN A 69 0.34 -27.23 0.98
CA ASN A 69 -0.58 -26.58 1.92
C ASN A 69 -0.54 -25.04 1.82
N SER A 70 0.58 -24.46 1.43
CA SER A 70 0.75 -23.00 1.33
C SER A 70 0.51 -22.45 -0.07
N GLY A 71 0.81 -23.25 -1.10
CA GLY A 71 0.77 -22.82 -2.49
C GLY A 71 1.89 -21.85 -2.85
N TYR A 72 1.59 -20.93 -3.77
CA TYR A 72 2.49 -19.84 -4.17
C TYR A 72 2.54 -18.69 -3.14
N SER A 73 3.74 -18.16 -2.95
CA SER A 73 4.05 -16.95 -2.19
C SER A 73 5.02 -16.05 -2.97
N PHE A 74 5.12 -14.78 -2.60
CA PHE A 74 5.99 -13.82 -3.26
C PHE A 74 6.94 -13.16 -2.28
N THR A 75 8.22 -13.06 -2.65
CA THR A 75 9.23 -12.40 -1.84
C THR A 75 9.26 -10.90 -2.10
N GLU A 76 9.73 -10.11 -1.14
CA GLU A 76 10.11 -8.71 -1.38
C GLU A 76 11.54 -8.63 -1.90
N PHE A 77 12.46 -9.34 -1.24
CA PHE A 77 13.86 -9.45 -1.65
C PHE A 77 14.14 -10.87 -2.15
N ILE A 78 14.88 -10.97 -3.26
CA ILE A 78 15.24 -12.25 -3.88
C ILE A 78 16.14 -13.09 -2.95
N ASP A 79 16.99 -12.44 -2.17
CA ASP A 79 17.92 -13.08 -1.24
C ASP A 79 17.28 -13.56 0.08
N ARG A 80 16.00 -13.25 0.31
CA ARG A 80 15.18 -13.72 1.44
C ARG A 80 15.88 -13.46 2.78
N PRO A 81 15.97 -12.19 3.20
CA PRO A 81 16.75 -11.82 4.39
C PRO A 81 16.21 -12.50 5.65
N PHE A 82 17.05 -12.58 6.69
CA PHE A 82 16.74 -13.39 7.88
C PHE A 82 15.48 -12.96 8.65
N TRP A 83 14.99 -11.73 8.43
CA TRP A 83 13.75 -11.21 9.03
C TRP A 83 12.49 -11.51 8.19
N SER A 84 12.65 -12.15 7.04
CA SER A 84 11.52 -12.61 6.24
C SER A 84 10.76 -13.75 6.91
N GLY A 85 9.47 -13.83 6.62
CA GLY A 85 8.61 -14.93 7.06
C GLY A 85 8.88 -16.23 6.31
N ALA A 86 8.01 -17.21 6.53
CA ALA A 86 8.10 -18.51 5.86
C ALA A 86 8.20 -18.35 4.33
N TYR A 87 9.12 -19.08 3.70
CA TYR A 87 9.38 -18.99 2.25
C TYR A 87 9.91 -17.64 1.74
N GLY A 88 10.34 -16.74 2.62
CA GLY A 88 11.00 -15.49 2.24
C GLY A 88 10.08 -14.29 2.00
N ALA A 89 8.79 -14.41 2.31
CA ALA A 89 7.85 -13.29 2.15
C ALA A 89 8.01 -12.25 3.27
N ILE A 90 7.76 -10.98 2.96
CA ILE A 90 7.74 -9.87 3.91
C ILE A 90 6.40 -9.16 3.78
N SER A 91 5.77 -8.82 4.90
CA SER A 91 4.41 -8.24 4.89
C SER A 91 4.37 -6.78 4.44
N CYS A 92 5.50 -6.08 4.43
CA CYS A 92 5.58 -4.67 4.04
C CYS A 92 4.92 -4.39 2.66
N PRO A 93 5.28 -5.07 1.55
CA PRO A 93 4.71 -4.80 0.24
C PRO A 93 3.48 -5.64 -0.09
N VAL A 94 2.90 -6.41 0.85
CA VAL A 94 1.85 -7.38 0.49
C VAL A 94 0.65 -6.74 -0.22
N GLY A 95 0.25 -5.55 0.21
CA GLY A 95 -0.83 -4.81 -0.43
C GLY A 95 -0.50 -4.43 -1.87
N HIS A 96 0.73 -3.98 -2.14
CA HIS A 96 1.21 -3.74 -3.51
C HIS A 96 1.22 -5.02 -4.33
N GLN A 97 1.77 -6.10 -3.77
CA GLN A 97 1.90 -7.37 -4.46
C GLN A 97 0.53 -7.94 -4.82
N LEU A 98 -0.47 -7.92 -3.93
CA LEU A 98 -1.83 -8.35 -4.25
C LEU A 98 -2.47 -7.51 -5.37
N TYR A 99 -2.23 -6.19 -5.37
CA TYR A 99 -2.76 -5.29 -6.41
C TYR A 99 -2.12 -5.50 -7.79
N GLU A 100 -0.89 -6.01 -7.85
CA GLU A 100 -0.22 -6.40 -9.10
C GLU A 100 -0.62 -7.82 -9.54
N LEU A 101 -0.57 -8.77 -8.61
CA LEU A 101 -0.80 -10.20 -8.87
C LEU A 101 -2.23 -10.53 -9.27
N ARG A 102 -3.21 -9.73 -8.85
CA ARG A 102 -4.60 -9.90 -9.27
C ARG A 102 -4.83 -9.75 -10.77
N TRP A 103 -3.84 -9.30 -11.54
CA TRP A 103 -3.93 -9.22 -13.00
C TRP A 103 -3.32 -10.42 -13.72
N LEU A 104 -2.73 -11.37 -12.99
CA LEU A 104 -2.34 -12.65 -13.57
C LEU A 104 -3.60 -13.43 -13.93
N ASN A 105 -3.71 -13.90 -15.17
CA ASN A 105 -4.90 -14.62 -15.64
C ASN A 105 -5.19 -15.88 -14.83
N ASP A 106 -4.15 -16.57 -14.34
CA ASP A 106 -4.31 -17.70 -13.45
C ASP A 106 -4.46 -17.23 -11.99
N GLU A 107 -5.71 -17.23 -11.54
CA GLU A 107 -6.11 -16.87 -10.18
C GLU A 107 -5.40 -17.63 -9.06
N ARG A 108 -4.79 -18.80 -9.34
CA ARG A 108 -4.14 -19.62 -8.31
C ARG A 108 -3.01 -18.85 -7.63
N TYR A 109 -2.28 -18.01 -8.36
CA TYR A 109 -1.19 -17.22 -7.80
C TYR A 109 -1.67 -16.26 -6.72
N VAL A 110 -2.71 -15.47 -7.01
CA VAL A 110 -3.22 -14.48 -6.06
C VAL A 110 -4.03 -15.14 -4.94
N ARG A 111 -4.76 -16.23 -5.20
CA ARG A 111 -5.53 -16.98 -4.18
C ARG A 111 -4.62 -17.70 -3.20
N ASP A 112 -3.57 -18.36 -3.69
CA ASP A 112 -2.59 -19.00 -2.82
C ASP A 112 -1.87 -17.96 -1.94
N TYR A 113 -1.44 -16.85 -2.54
CA TYR A 113 -0.78 -15.80 -1.80
C TYR A 113 -1.69 -15.14 -0.75
N SER A 114 -2.97 -14.94 -1.08
CA SER A 114 -3.98 -14.46 -0.12
C SER A 114 -4.12 -15.42 1.07
N ARG A 115 -4.24 -16.73 0.81
CA ARG A 115 -4.37 -17.76 1.85
C ARG A 115 -3.09 -17.91 2.68
N TYR A 116 -1.92 -17.81 2.04
CA TYR A 116 -0.60 -17.93 2.66
C TYR A 116 -0.47 -17.02 3.88
N TRP A 117 -0.85 -15.74 3.76
CA TRP A 117 -0.70 -14.76 4.84
C TRP A 117 -1.46 -15.10 6.12
N PHE A 118 -2.59 -15.80 6.00
CA PHE A 118 -3.43 -16.14 7.14
C PHE A 118 -3.18 -17.54 7.69
N ARG A 119 -2.86 -18.50 6.80
CA ARG A 119 -2.88 -19.93 7.13
C ARG A 119 -1.50 -20.60 7.12
N THR A 120 -0.46 -19.95 6.59
CA THR A 120 0.90 -20.50 6.63
C THR A 120 1.60 -20.13 7.94
N PRO A 121 2.05 -21.12 8.74
CA PRO A 121 2.84 -20.87 9.93
C PRO A 121 4.12 -20.09 9.59
N GLY A 122 4.37 -19.01 10.32
CA GLY A 122 5.55 -18.17 10.11
C GLY A 122 5.43 -17.10 9.01
N ALA A 123 4.26 -16.92 8.38
CA ALA A 123 4.06 -15.82 7.41
C ALA A 123 4.21 -14.43 8.04
N GLN A 124 3.83 -14.26 9.32
CA GLN A 124 3.97 -13.01 10.08
C GLN A 124 3.33 -11.77 9.39
N PRO A 125 1.99 -11.79 9.12
CA PRO A 125 1.28 -10.70 8.42
C PRO A 125 1.24 -9.36 9.17
N ARG A 126 1.75 -9.33 10.41
CA ARG A 126 1.69 -8.16 11.30
C ARG A 126 3.06 -7.60 11.67
N ASN A 127 4.11 -7.90 10.91
CA ASN A 127 5.42 -7.27 11.14
C ASN A 127 5.45 -5.83 10.60
N TYR A 128 4.72 -5.56 9.51
CA TYR A 128 4.64 -4.24 8.90
C TYR A 128 3.19 -3.82 8.67
N GLY A 129 2.92 -2.52 8.72
CA GLY A 129 1.65 -1.95 8.34
C GLY A 129 1.36 -2.22 6.86
N CYS A 130 0.18 -2.77 6.57
CA CYS A 130 -0.23 -3.10 5.20
C CYS A 130 -1.76 -3.16 5.08
N TRP A 131 -2.28 -3.00 3.86
CA TRP A 131 -3.71 -3.14 3.52
C TRP A 131 -4.03 -4.56 3.01
N LEU A 132 -3.64 -5.57 3.79
CA LEU A 132 -3.71 -6.97 3.38
C LEU A 132 -5.14 -7.39 3.00
N THR A 133 -6.13 -7.05 3.83
CA THR A 133 -7.51 -7.49 3.61
C THR A 133 -8.14 -6.79 2.41
N ASP A 134 -7.87 -5.49 2.26
CA ASP A 134 -8.26 -4.74 1.05
C ASP A 134 -7.61 -5.33 -0.21
N GLY A 135 -6.34 -5.71 -0.16
CA GLY A 135 -5.66 -6.38 -1.28
C GLY A 135 -6.33 -7.70 -1.68
N VAL A 136 -6.77 -8.51 -0.71
CA VAL A 136 -7.50 -9.76 -0.96
C VAL A 136 -8.88 -9.48 -1.56
N TRP A 137 -9.60 -8.48 -1.07
CA TRP A 137 -10.86 -8.04 -1.65
C TRP A 137 -10.68 -7.54 -3.10
N ALA A 138 -9.67 -6.71 -3.32
CA ALA A 138 -9.32 -6.17 -4.64
C ALA A 138 -8.94 -7.26 -5.65
N ALA A 139 -8.42 -8.40 -5.19
CA ALA A 139 -8.20 -9.59 -6.03
C ALA A 139 -9.51 -10.33 -6.33
N HIS A 140 -10.41 -10.45 -5.35
CA HIS A 140 -11.76 -11.01 -5.57
C HIS A 140 -12.56 -10.21 -6.59
N GLU A 141 -12.41 -8.88 -6.64
CA GLU A 141 -13.07 -8.04 -7.65
C GLU A 141 -12.61 -8.34 -9.09
N VAL A 142 -11.40 -8.88 -9.29
CA VAL A 142 -10.88 -9.26 -10.61
C VAL A 142 -11.15 -10.74 -10.93
N HIS A 143 -10.99 -11.62 -9.93
CA HIS A 143 -11.25 -13.06 -10.04
C HIS A 143 -12.30 -13.53 -9.03
N PRO A 144 -13.60 -13.24 -9.25
CA PRO A 144 -14.65 -13.55 -8.29
C PRO A 144 -14.70 -15.02 -7.91
N ASP A 145 -14.63 -15.27 -6.60
CA ASP A 145 -14.87 -16.57 -5.98
C ASP A 145 -15.47 -16.34 -4.60
N GLU A 146 -16.79 -16.44 -4.54
CA GLU A 146 -17.55 -16.22 -3.32
C GLU A 146 -17.27 -17.28 -2.25
N ALA A 147 -17.02 -18.53 -2.65
CA ALA A 147 -16.76 -19.60 -1.69
C ALA A 147 -15.42 -19.36 -0.99
N PHE A 148 -14.39 -19.01 -1.77
CA PHE A 148 -13.06 -18.71 -1.25
C PHE A 148 -13.05 -17.50 -0.31
N ILE A 149 -13.67 -16.38 -0.71
CA ILE A 149 -13.62 -15.16 0.10
C ILE A 149 -14.44 -15.30 1.40
N LYS A 150 -15.57 -16.02 1.36
CA LYS A 150 -16.37 -16.32 2.56
C LYS A 150 -15.62 -17.26 3.51
N ASP A 151 -14.91 -18.25 2.97
CA ASP A 151 -14.04 -19.14 3.76
C ASP A 151 -12.90 -18.39 4.46
N LEU A 152 -12.37 -17.33 3.86
CA LEU A 152 -11.35 -16.48 4.48
C LEU A 152 -11.91 -15.48 5.51
N LEU A 153 -13.21 -15.18 5.52
CA LEU A 153 -13.79 -14.14 6.39
C LEU A 153 -13.37 -14.23 7.87
N PRO A 154 -13.38 -15.41 8.52
CA PRO A 154 -12.91 -15.53 9.91
C PRO A 154 -11.43 -15.16 10.09
N ASP A 155 -10.59 -15.48 9.09
CA ASP A 155 -9.16 -15.16 9.08
C ASP A 155 -8.92 -13.64 8.92
N LEU A 156 -9.70 -13.01 8.03
CA LEU A 156 -9.66 -11.56 7.81
C LEU A 156 -10.00 -10.80 9.11
N ILE A 157 -11.11 -11.17 9.76
CA ILE A 157 -11.54 -10.60 11.04
C ILE A 157 -10.46 -10.82 12.10
N LYS A 158 -9.94 -12.04 12.24
CA LYS A 158 -8.90 -12.36 13.22
C LYS A 158 -7.63 -11.53 13.01
N ASN A 159 -7.24 -11.26 11.76
CA ASN A 159 -6.09 -10.41 11.48
C ASN A 159 -6.34 -8.96 11.91
N TYR A 160 -7.49 -8.40 11.55
CA TYR A 160 -7.90 -7.05 11.94
C TYR A 160 -7.93 -6.89 13.46
N GLU A 161 -8.59 -7.81 14.17
CA GLU A 161 -8.66 -7.80 15.64
C GLU A 161 -7.28 -7.98 16.28
N GLY A 162 -6.39 -8.73 15.64
CA GLY A 162 -4.98 -8.83 16.03
C GLY A 162 -4.26 -7.48 16.00
N TRP A 163 -4.48 -6.69 14.95
CA TRP A 163 -3.98 -5.31 14.87
C TRP A 163 -4.66 -4.41 15.90
N ALA A 164 -5.99 -4.49 16.05
CA ALA A 164 -6.74 -3.67 16.99
C ALA A 164 -6.25 -3.86 18.42
N LYS A 165 -6.07 -5.11 18.83
CA LYS A 165 -5.51 -5.45 20.15
C LYS A 165 -4.12 -4.88 20.39
N ARG A 166 -3.28 -4.78 19.35
CA ARG A 166 -1.90 -4.31 19.48
C ARG A 166 -1.80 -2.79 19.41
N GLN A 167 -2.57 -2.15 18.54
CA GLN A 167 -2.28 -0.80 18.06
C GLN A 167 -3.46 0.18 18.09
N PHE A 168 -4.71 -0.27 18.30
CA PHE A 168 -5.83 0.64 18.39
C PHE A 168 -5.91 1.31 19.78
N VAL A 169 -6.16 2.61 19.81
CA VAL A 169 -6.30 3.39 21.05
C VAL A 169 -7.73 3.90 21.14
N PRO A 170 -8.61 3.26 21.94
CA PRO A 170 -10.04 3.61 21.99
C PRO A 170 -10.32 5.07 22.33
N GLU A 171 -9.51 5.68 23.19
CA GLU A 171 -9.69 7.07 23.64
C GLU A 171 -9.40 8.09 22.53
N VAL A 172 -8.58 7.72 21.54
CA VAL A 172 -8.27 8.55 20.38
C VAL A 172 -9.08 8.12 19.16
N GLY A 173 -9.49 6.85 19.10
CA GLY A 173 -10.22 6.27 17.98
C GLY A 173 -9.35 6.08 16.74
N LEU A 174 -8.04 5.91 16.92
CA LEU A 174 -7.05 5.69 15.87
C LEU A 174 -6.08 4.57 16.24
N PHE A 175 -5.43 4.00 15.23
CA PHE A 175 -4.29 3.12 15.37
C PHE A 175 -2.99 3.92 15.43
N TRP A 176 -2.04 3.49 16.28
CA TRP A 176 -0.67 3.99 16.23
C TRP A 176 0.22 3.08 15.39
N GLN A 177 1.27 3.65 14.80
CA GLN A 177 2.36 2.94 14.13
C GLN A 177 3.65 3.77 14.22
N ASN A 178 4.81 3.15 14.05
CA ASN A 178 6.10 3.86 13.94
C ASN A 178 6.62 3.87 12.49
N GLY A 179 7.68 4.64 12.24
CA GLY A 179 8.23 4.80 10.91
C GLY A 179 8.77 3.52 10.30
N HIS A 180 9.57 2.78 11.06
CA HIS A 180 10.19 1.53 10.59
C HIS A 180 9.15 0.45 10.28
N ASP A 181 8.14 0.29 11.14
CA ASP A 181 7.12 -0.74 10.98
C ASP A 181 6.07 -0.36 9.92
N ASP A 182 6.12 0.86 9.35
CA ASP A 182 5.45 1.21 8.08
C ASP A 182 6.34 0.94 6.85
N GLY A 183 7.55 0.43 7.04
CA GLY A 183 8.56 0.30 5.98
C GLY A 183 9.26 1.61 5.62
N MET A 184 9.15 2.64 6.48
CA MET A 184 9.53 4.02 6.19
C MET A 184 10.58 4.57 7.18
N GLU A 185 11.70 3.87 7.33
CA GLU A 185 12.78 4.20 8.27
C GLU A 185 13.40 5.58 8.06
N PHE A 186 13.89 6.21 9.14
CA PHE A 186 14.52 7.53 9.10
C PHE A 186 13.67 8.64 8.46
N ASN A 187 12.34 8.52 8.52
CA ASN A 187 11.44 9.60 8.14
C ASN A 187 11.55 10.79 9.12
N ILE A 188 10.95 11.93 8.78
CA ILE A 188 11.15 13.18 9.53
C ILE A 188 10.56 13.12 10.94
N ASN A 189 9.53 12.31 11.17
CA ASN A 189 8.95 12.10 12.49
C ASN A 189 9.86 11.20 13.34
N SER A 190 10.43 10.13 12.76
CA SER A 190 11.38 9.26 13.47
C SER A 190 12.62 10.01 13.92
N ARG A 191 13.14 10.89 13.06
CA ARG A 191 14.36 11.68 13.30
C ARG A 191 14.21 12.79 14.34
N GLN A 192 13.01 13.00 14.89
CA GLN A 192 12.74 13.88 16.04
C GLN A 192 12.69 13.12 17.37
N THR A 193 13.25 11.90 17.40
CA THR A 193 13.31 11.04 18.58
C THR A 193 14.75 10.57 18.83
N LYS A 194 14.99 9.86 19.94
CA LYS A 194 16.31 9.24 20.20
C LYS A 194 16.61 8.07 19.25
N ASP A 195 15.61 7.23 18.95
CA ASP A 195 15.71 6.16 17.95
C ASP A 195 15.31 6.71 16.58
N ILE A 196 16.27 7.30 15.90
CA ILE A 196 16.01 7.95 14.61
C ILE A 196 15.66 6.98 13.48
N LEU A 197 15.93 5.68 13.65
CA LEU A 197 15.64 4.64 12.66
C LEU A 197 14.16 4.26 12.75
N ARG A 198 13.72 3.81 13.93
CA ARG A 198 12.33 3.38 14.14
C ARG A 198 11.38 4.54 14.33
N GLY A 199 11.80 5.54 15.10
CA GLY A 199 10.94 6.58 15.60
C GLY A 199 10.07 6.12 16.77
N ALA A 200 9.18 7.02 17.17
CA ALA A 200 8.18 6.75 18.20
C ALA A 200 6.85 6.34 17.57
N ASN A 201 6.00 5.71 18.39
CA ASN A 201 4.63 5.44 18.01
C ASN A 201 3.87 6.76 17.81
N GLY A 202 3.16 6.86 16.68
CA GLY A 202 2.30 7.99 16.35
C GLY A 202 1.08 7.55 15.58
N TYR A 203 0.05 8.38 15.57
CA TYR A 203 -1.13 8.17 14.74
C TYR A 203 -0.81 8.67 13.34
N ARG A 204 -0.55 7.74 12.43
CA ARG A 204 -0.09 8.03 11.06
C ARG A 204 -1.28 7.93 10.07
N PRO A 205 -1.45 8.89 9.13
CA PRO A 205 -2.53 8.85 8.15
C PRO A 205 -2.55 7.55 7.32
N GLY A 206 -1.38 7.11 6.83
CA GLY A 206 -1.24 5.90 6.02
C GLY A 206 -1.72 4.64 6.73
N PHE A 207 -1.20 4.35 7.93
CA PHE A 207 -1.59 3.14 8.66
C PHE A 207 -3.09 3.12 9.03
N ASN A 208 -3.65 4.28 9.41
CA ASN A 208 -5.09 4.37 9.68
C ASN A 208 -5.94 4.21 8.42
N ALA A 209 -5.44 4.65 7.26
CA ALA A 209 -6.09 4.43 5.97
C ALA A 209 -6.07 2.94 5.56
N TYR A 210 -4.99 2.20 5.85
CA TYR A 210 -4.96 0.74 5.66
C TYR A 210 -6.01 0.04 6.51
N MET A 211 -6.10 0.37 7.79
CA MET A 211 -7.09 -0.22 8.69
C MET A 211 -8.52 0.17 8.28
N PHE A 212 -8.74 1.39 7.79
CA PHE A 212 -10.02 1.79 7.21
C PHE A 212 -10.41 0.91 6.01
N ALA A 213 -9.48 0.68 5.09
CA ALA A 213 -9.70 -0.12 3.90
C ALA A 213 -9.97 -1.59 4.25
N ASP A 214 -9.17 -2.17 5.15
CA ASP A 214 -9.35 -3.53 5.64
C ASP A 214 -10.71 -3.71 6.33
N ALA A 215 -11.16 -2.73 7.11
CA ALA A 215 -12.50 -2.77 7.72
C ALA A 215 -13.62 -2.74 6.67
N LEU A 216 -13.51 -1.88 5.65
CA LEU A 216 -14.47 -1.86 4.55
C LEU A 216 -14.48 -3.18 3.78
N ALA A 217 -13.33 -3.74 3.47
CA ALA A 217 -13.22 -5.03 2.80
C ALA A 217 -13.90 -6.15 3.60
N ILE A 218 -13.65 -6.24 4.91
CA ILE A 218 -14.33 -7.20 5.80
C ILE A 218 -15.84 -7.02 5.75
N SER A 219 -16.33 -5.77 5.79
CA SER A 219 -17.77 -5.52 5.73
C SER A 219 -18.40 -6.03 4.43
N LYS A 220 -17.74 -5.85 3.28
CA LYS A 220 -18.20 -6.34 1.98
C LYS A 220 -18.24 -7.87 1.95
N VAL A 221 -17.21 -8.53 2.46
CA VAL A 221 -17.17 -10.00 2.54
C VAL A 221 -18.27 -10.53 3.48
N ALA A 222 -18.49 -9.88 4.63
CA ALA A 222 -19.56 -10.22 5.55
C ALA A 222 -20.95 -10.06 4.91
N ARG A 223 -21.17 -9.02 4.09
CA ARG A 223 -22.40 -8.88 3.29
C ARG A 223 -22.59 -10.05 2.32
N LEU A 224 -21.54 -10.47 1.62
CA LEU A 224 -21.60 -11.65 0.74
C LEU A 224 -21.92 -12.94 1.52
N ALA A 225 -21.45 -13.04 2.77
CA ALA A 225 -21.71 -14.16 3.67
C ALA A 225 -23.08 -14.10 4.38
N ASP A 226 -23.94 -13.15 4.03
CA ASP A 226 -25.22 -12.88 4.70
C ASP A 226 -25.08 -12.55 6.22
N ASP A 227 -23.88 -12.13 6.66
CA ASP A 227 -23.59 -11.70 8.03
C ASP A 227 -23.77 -10.19 8.16
N ALA A 228 -25.03 -9.78 8.28
CA ALA A 228 -25.39 -8.36 8.43
C ALA A 228 -24.87 -7.74 9.74
N ALA A 229 -24.57 -8.53 10.77
CA ALA A 229 -24.10 -8.03 12.06
C ALA A 229 -22.63 -7.62 11.95
N THR A 230 -21.77 -8.52 11.47
CA THR A 230 -20.36 -8.22 11.23
C THR A 230 -20.18 -7.13 10.18
N ALA A 231 -20.99 -7.13 9.12
CA ALA A 231 -20.92 -6.06 8.12
C ALA A 231 -21.13 -4.68 8.74
N LYS A 232 -22.19 -4.50 9.54
CA LYS A 232 -22.48 -3.23 10.23
C LYS A 232 -21.39 -2.85 11.23
N GLU A 233 -20.85 -3.82 11.96
CA GLU A 233 -19.76 -3.57 12.91
C GLU A 233 -18.53 -2.98 12.21
N PHE A 234 -18.09 -3.59 11.10
CA PHE A 234 -16.91 -3.15 10.38
C PHE A 234 -17.15 -1.88 9.55
N GLU A 235 -18.37 -1.68 9.02
CA GLU A 235 -18.81 -0.38 8.48
C GLU A 235 -18.67 0.74 9.52
N ALA A 236 -19.09 0.49 10.77
CA ALA A 236 -18.97 1.47 11.85
C ALA A 236 -17.51 1.74 12.26
N LYS A 237 -16.66 0.70 12.28
CA LYS A 237 -15.20 0.85 12.50
C LYS A 237 -14.57 1.73 11.43
N ALA A 238 -14.87 1.47 10.15
CA ALA A 238 -14.39 2.29 9.04
C ALA A 238 -14.88 3.73 9.13
N ALA A 239 -16.16 3.95 9.41
CA ALA A 239 -16.72 5.30 9.58
C ALA A 239 -16.04 6.08 10.73
N SER A 240 -15.75 5.41 11.84
CA SER A 240 -15.02 6.00 12.98
C SER A 240 -13.59 6.40 12.61
N LEU A 241 -12.85 5.51 11.93
CA LEU A 241 -11.49 5.81 11.46
C LEU A 241 -11.48 6.99 10.49
N LYS A 242 -12.38 7.00 9.50
CA LYS A 242 -12.54 8.12 8.57
C LYS A 242 -12.76 9.44 9.30
N ALA A 243 -13.72 9.48 10.22
CA ALA A 243 -14.01 10.68 11.00
C ALA A 243 -12.80 11.17 11.80
N ASN A 244 -12.08 10.27 12.47
CA ASN A 244 -10.95 10.63 13.32
C ASN A 244 -9.68 11.00 12.54
N VAL A 245 -9.39 10.35 11.40
CA VAL A 245 -8.28 10.74 10.52
C VAL A 245 -8.48 12.17 10.04
N GLN A 246 -9.68 12.48 9.55
CA GLN A 246 -10.03 13.81 9.06
C GLN A 246 -10.00 14.87 10.16
N LYS A 247 -10.52 14.54 11.34
CA LYS A 247 -10.60 15.48 12.47
C LYS A 247 -9.26 15.75 13.12
N LEU A 248 -8.45 14.70 13.31
CA LEU A 248 -7.27 14.75 14.17
C LEU A 248 -5.97 14.92 13.38
N LEU A 249 -5.91 14.42 12.14
CA LEU A 249 -4.66 14.39 11.37
C LEU A 249 -4.61 15.43 10.26
N TRP A 250 -5.74 16.08 9.93
CA TRP A 250 -5.75 17.21 9.00
C TRP A 250 -5.33 18.50 9.69
N ASP A 251 -4.39 19.22 9.10
CA ASP A 251 -4.04 20.58 9.52
C ASP A 251 -4.64 21.61 8.54
N PRO A 252 -5.68 22.36 8.95
CA PRO A 252 -6.34 23.34 8.08
C PRO A 252 -5.47 24.56 7.77
N LYS A 253 -4.40 24.82 8.53
CA LYS A 253 -3.47 25.92 8.24
C LYS A 253 -2.48 25.53 7.13
N ARG A 254 -2.16 24.24 7.04
CA ARG A 254 -1.16 23.69 6.12
C ARG A 254 -1.75 22.92 4.94
N ASP A 255 -3.07 22.78 4.88
CA ASP A 255 -3.83 22.07 3.85
C ASP A 255 -3.31 20.64 3.61
N PHE A 256 -3.00 19.91 4.69
CA PHE A 256 -2.39 18.58 4.55
C PHE A 256 -2.64 17.68 5.76
N PHE A 257 -2.48 16.37 5.55
CA PHE A 257 -2.50 15.39 6.64
C PHE A 257 -1.10 15.20 7.24
N PHE A 258 -1.00 15.14 8.57
CA PHE A 258 0.26 14.96 9.29
C PHE A 258 0.14 13.85 10.34
N PRO A 259 1.22 13.11 10.61
CA PRO A 259 1.31 12.27 11.81
C PRO A 259 1.08 13.06 13.10
N MET A 260 0.35 12.47 14.04
CA MET A 260 0.15 12.99 15.40
C MET A 260 0.92 12.15 16.42
N SER A 261 1.68 12.80 17.30
CA SER A 261 2.45 12.11 18.35
C SER A 261 1.54 11.40 19.36
N MET A 262 1.89 10.16 19.74
CA MET A 262 1.10 9.40 20.74
C MET A 262 1.42 9.80 22.19
N ARG A 263 2.64 10.31 22.43
CA ARG A 263 3.16 10.71 23.73
C ARG A 263 4.23 11.81 23.58
N ASP A 264 4.67 12.37 24.70
CA ASP A 264 5.85 13.23 24.71
C ASP A 264 7.07 12.41 24.30
N GLU A 265 7.83 12.93 23.33
CA GLU A 265 9.05 12.32 22.83
C GLU A 265 10.17 13.36 22.84
N THR A 266 11.37 12.94 23.23
CA THR A 266 12.53 13.82 23.33
C THR A 266 13.57 13.39 22.32
N ASP A 267 14.07 14.32 21.53
CA ASP A 267 15.18 14.07 20.61
C ASP A 267 16.53 13.99 21.36
N GLN A 268 17.63 13.83 20.60
CA GLN A 268 18.98 13.76 21.17
C GLN A 268 19.47 15.10 21.74
N GLU A 269 18.91 16.23 21.29
CA GLU A 269 19.28 17.58 21.69
C GLU A 269 18.44 18.10 22.88
N GLY A 270 17.44 17.32 23.32
CA GLY A 270 16.57 17.66 24.45
C GLY A 270 15.29 18.40 24.04
N ASN A 271 15.00 18.58 22.75
CA ASN A 271 13.74 19.16 22.29
C ASN A 271 12.62 18.14 22.49
N VAL A 272 11.43 18.62 22.88
CA VAL A 272 10.29 17.75 23.19
C VAL A 272 9.17 17.94 22.18
N VAL A 273 8.89 16.90 21.40
CA VAL A 273 7.63 16.77 20.66
C VAL A 273 6.56 16.37 21.67
N LYS A 274 5.58 17.24 21.90
CA LYS A 274 4.51 17.04 22.87
C LYS A 274 3.45 16.07 22.37
N LYS A 275 2.88 15.28 23.27
CA LYS A 275 1.75 14.37 23.02
C LYS A 275 0.61 15.09 22.29
N HIS A 276 0.01 14.40 21.32
CA HIS A 276 -1.16 14.86 20.55
C HIS A 276 -0.90 16.20 19.82
N THR A 277 0.32 16.37 19.34
CA THR A 277 0.65 17.46 18.41
C THR A 277 0.99 16.86 17.05
N LEU A 278 0.55 17.52 15.99
CA LEU A 278 0.95 17.16 14.63
C LEU A 278 2.42 17.47 14.41
N THR A 279 3.02 16.83 13.40
CA THR A 279 4.38 17.15 12.93
C THR A 279 4.59 18.67 12.92
N TYR A 280 5.64 19.12 13.62
CA TYR A 280 6.06 20.53 13.77
C TYR A 280 5.11 21.48 14.50
N GLN A 281 4.06 21.00 15.17
CA GLN A 281 3.32 21.83 16.13
C GLN A 281 4.07 21.99 17.47
N SER A 282 5.06 21.14 17.73
CA SER A 282 5.97 21.20 18.89
C SER A 282 7.33 20.61 18.54
N GLY A 283 8.25 20.54 19.51
CA GLY A 283 9.61 20.06 19.27
C GLY A 283 10.53 21.11 18.65
N LYS A 284 11.63 20.64 18.05
CA LYS A 284 12.72 21.48 17.51
C LYS A 284 12.25 22.46 16.43
N PHE A 285 11.27 22.07 15.62
CA PHE A 285 10.76 22.85 14.48
C PHE A 285 9.35 23.41 14.74
N ALA A 286 9.01 23.68 16.02
CA ALA A 286 7.68 24.16 16.39
C ALA A 286 7.27 25.43 15.59
N GLY A 287 6.13 25.35 14.90
CA GLY A 287 5.56 26.44 14.10
C GLY A 287 5.99 26.47 12.64
N ASP A 288 6.85 25.56 12.19
CA ASP A 288 7.25 25.45 10.78
C ASP A 288 6.03 25.07 9.91
N MET A 289 5.97 25.65 8.71
CA MET A 289 4.88 25.44 7.75
C MET A 289 5.08 24.19 6.87
N HIS A 290 6.26 23.55 6.97
CA HIS A 290 6.59 22.30 6.30
C HIS A 290 6.15 21.06 7.13
N GLY A 291 6.77 19.89 6.89
CA GLY A 291 6.50 18.60 7.50
C GLY A 291 5.68 17.64 6.64
N ARG A 292 5.38 17.98 5.38
CA ARG A 292 4.56 17.17 4.48
C ARG A 292 5.35 15.97 3.98
N GLU A 293 4.81 14.79 4.21
CA GLU A 293 5.37 13.52 3.73
C GLU A 293 4.41 12.87 2.73
N GLU A 294 4.95 12.22 1.70
CA GLU A 294 4.17 11.66 0.58
C GLU A 294 3.14 10.60 1.05
N HIS A 295 3.44 9.84 2.10
CA HIS A 295 2.51 8.83 2.67
C HIS A 295 1.17 9.43 3.13
N ALA A 296 1.11 10.75 3.33
CA ALA A 296 -0.13 11.45 3.66
C ALA A 296 -1.13 11.50 2.48
N TYR A 297 -0.75 11.08 1.26
CA TYR A 297 -1.67 10.87 0.15
C TYR A 297 -2.40 9.51 0.19
N ILE A 298 -1.93 8.57 1.02
CA ILE A 298 -2.52 7.22 1.14
C ILE A 298 -4.03 7.24 1.50
N PRO A 299 -4.59 8.17 2.30
CA PRO A 299 -6.04 8.23 2.52
C PRO A 299 -6.86 8.21 1.23
N TRP A 300 -6.44 8.91 0.17
CA TRP A 300 -7.13 8.91 -1.13
C TRP A 300 -6.98 7.58 -1.89
N GLN A 301 -5.95 6.76 -1.61
CA GLN A 301 -5.82 5.40 -2.15
C GLN A 301 -7.07 4.56 -1.87
N PHE A 302 -7.80 4.85 -0.79
CA PHE A 302 -8.97 4.09 -0.38
C PHE A 302 -10.27 4.91 -0.39
N ASN A 303 -10.27 6.10 -1.00
CA ASN A 303 -11.40 7.05 -0.97
C ASN A 303 -11.83 7.41 0.47
N LEU A 304 -10.86 7.51 1.39
CA LEU A 304 -11.16 7.81 2.79
C LEU A 304 -11.66 9.25 2.96
N PRO A 305 -10.96 10.30 2.48
CA PRO A 305 -11.39 11.67 2.72
C PRO A 305 -12.77 11.96 2.10
N ASP A 306 -13.57 12.79 2.76
CA ASP A 306 -14.71 13.49 2.18
C ASP A 306 -14.23 14.57 1.19
N ALA A 307 -15.15 15.25 0.51
CA ALA A 307 -14.78 16.41 -0.29
C ALA A 307 -14.28 17.56 0.60
N GLY A 308 -13.33 18.35 0.11
CA GLY A 308 -12.77 19.52 0.79
C GLY A 308 -11.31 19.40 1.24
N TYR A 309 -10.67 18.24 1.01
CA TYR A 309 -9.26 17.99 1.33
C TYR A 309 -8.35 18.04 0.09
N GLU A 310 -8.91 18.25 -1.10
CA GLU A 310 -8.24 18.17 -2.40
C GLU A 310 -7.13 19.21 -2.57
N SER A 311 -7.16 20.30 -1.78
CA SER A 311 -6.13 21.33 -1.77
C SER A 311 -4.73 20.78 -1.44
N ALA A 312 -4.64 19.62 -0.79
CA ALA A 312 -3.39 18.90 -0.56
C ALA A 312 -2.64 18.55 -1.86
N TRP A 313 -3.36 18.28 -2.95
CA TRP A 313 -2.75 17.81 -4.20
C TRP A 313 -1.98 18.89 -4.96
N LYS A 314 -2.18 20.17 -4.63
CA LYS A 314 -1.38 21.27 -5.20
C LYS A 314 0.12 21.11 -4.93
N PHE A 315 0.47 20.48 -3.80
CA PHE A 315 1.86 20.28 -3.40
C PHE A 315 2.56 19.17 -4.20
N LEU A 316 1.83 18.18 -4.73
CA LEU A 316 2.44 17.04 -5.42
C LEU A 316 3.19 17.46 -6.70
N MET A 317 2.60 18.39 -7.44
CA MET A 317 3.11 18.86 -8.74
C MET A 317 3.94 20.14 -8.65
N ASP A 318 4.29 20.57 -7.44
CA ASP A 318 5.08 21.78 -7.19
C ASP A 318 6.54 21.42 -6.85
N ARG A 319 7.50 22.07 -7.53
CA ARG A 319 8.94 21.83 -7.39
C ARG A 319 9.50 22.28 -6.05
N ASP A 320 8.84 23.21 -5.37
CA ASP A 320 9.22 23.62 -4.02
C ASP A 320 8.77 22.60 -2.96
N TYR A 321 7.91 21.66 -3.37
CA TYR A 321 7.33 20.63 -2.52
C TYR A 321 7.79 19.23 -2.96
N PHE A 322 6.94 18.43 -3.60
CA PHE A 322 7.27 17.03 -3.90
C PHE A 322 7.84 16.80 -5.30
N PHE A 323 7.58 17.70 -6.26
CA PHE A 323 7.88 17.43 -7.65
C PHE A 323 9.40 17.44 -7.91
N ALA A 324 9.92 16.29 -8.33
CA ALA A 324 11.31 16.08 -8.69
C ALA A 324 11.43 15.30 -10.02
N ASP A 325 12.62 15.34 -10.62
CA ASP A 325 12.83 14.89 -12.00
C ASP A 325 12.63 13.38 -12.21
N TYR A 326 12.73 12.57 -11.14
CA TYR A 326 12.65 11.10 -11.17
C TYR A 326 11.56 10.55 -10.25
N GLY A 327 10.43 11.25 -10.18
CA GLY A 327 9.30 10.94 -9.30
C GLY A 327 9.27 11.81 -8.04
N PRO A 328 8.16 11.79 -7.30
CA PRO A 328 8.01 12.61 -6.11
C PRO A 328 9.00 12.22 -5.01
N SER A 329 9.49 13.21 -4.25
CA SER A 329 10.22 12.95 -3.01
C SER A 329 9.28 12.47 -1.91
N THR A 330 9.76 11.64 -0.96
CA THR A 330 8.92 11.24 0.19
C THR A 330 8.64 12.36 1.19
N VAL A 331 9.38 13.46 1.12
CA VAL A 331 9.23 14.66 1.96
C VAL A 331 9.30 15.88 1.05
N GLU A 332 8.54 16.93 1.37
CA GLU A 332 8.64 18.20 0.64
C GLU A 332 10.07 18.78 0.71
N ARG A 333 10.55 19.35 -0.41
CA ARG A 333 11.97 19.62 -0.64
C ARG A 333 12.59 20.71 0.23
N HIS A 334 11.80 21.66 0.70
CA HIS A 334 12.25 22.75 1.57
C HIS A 334 12.02 22.49 3.07
N ASP A 335 11.61 21.27 3.42
CA ASP A 335 11.49 20.83 4.80
C ASP A 335 12.84 20.92 5.55
N PRO A 336 12.88 21.40 6.81
CA PRO A 336 14.13 21.53 7.57
C PRO A 336 14.81 20.18 7.86
N MET A 337 14.11 19.06 7.69
CA MET A 337 14.64 17.71 7.83
C MET A 337 14.81 16.98 6.49
N PHE A 338 14.54 17.62 5.35
CA PHE A 338 14.81 17.06 4.03
C PHE A 338 16.29 16.64 3.92
N LEU A 339 16.54 15.37 3.60
CA LEU A 339 17.88 14.80 3.57
C LEU A 339 17.97 13.64 2.58
N LEU A 340 18.86 13.77 1.61
CA LEU A 340 19.25 12.69 0.72
C LEU A 340 20.47 11.96 1.27
N LYS A 341 20.47 10.63 1.13
CA LYS A 341 21.58 9.74 1.49
C LYS A 341 21.83 8.74 0.38
N ASN A 342 23.10 8.43 0.17
CA ASN A 342 23.56 7.43 -0.80
C ASN A 342 23.57 6.01 -0.21
N SER A 343 22.93 5.81 0.93
CA SER A 343 22.86 4.56 1.67
C SER A 343 21.40 4.23 1.98
N CYS A 344 21.05 2.95 1.98
CA CYS A 344 19.73 2.49 2.39
C CYS A 344 19.56 2.61 3.93
N CYS A 345 18.36 2.81 4.46
CA CYS A 345 17.09 3.04 3.76
C CYS A 345 16.42 4.29 4.36
N TRP A 346 16.66 5.47 3.78
CA TRP A 346 16.17 6.74 4.33
C TRP A 346 14.89 7.18 3.64
N TRP A 347 13.90 7.60 4.43
CA TRP A 347 12.60 8.10 3.98
C TRP A 347 12.42 9.59 4.26
N SER A 348 13.50 10.37 4.20
CA SER A 348 13.48 11.81 4.46
C SER A 348 13.77 12.67 3.22
N GLY A 349 13.44 12.18 2.02
CA GLY A 349 13.53 12.99 0.79
C GLY A 349 13.79 12.18 -0.48
N GLN A 350 14.26 10.94 -0.38
CA GLN A 350 14.39 10.05 -1.53
C GLN A 350 13.03 9.80 -2.22
N SER A 351 13.05 9.54 -3.52
CA SER A 351 11.90 8.94 -4.22
C SER A 351 11.90 7.43 -4.00
N TRP A 352 10.75 6.89 -3.61
CA TRP A 352 10.57 5.46 -3.33
C TRP A 352 9.42 4.91 -4.18
N PRO A 353 9.66 3.91 -5.06
CA PRO A 353 8.60 3.30 -5.88
C PRO A 353 7.42 2.78 -5.06
N TYR A 354 7.68 2.32 -3.84
CA TYR A 354 6.67 1.94 -2.85
C TYR A 354 5.67 3.09 -2.63
N SER A 355 6.16 4.25 -2.17
CA SER A 355 5.34 5.44 -1.87
C SER A 355 4.71 6.02 -3.14
N THR A 356 5.49 6.14 -4.22
CA THR A 356 5.01 6.67 -5.50
C THR A 356 3.85 5.84 -6.06
N ALA A 357 3.88 4.51 -5.94
CA ALA A 357 2.78 3.67 -6.37
C ALA A 357 1.50 3.92 -5.56
N GLN A 358 1.60 4.16 -4.25
CA GLN A 358 0.45 4.53 -3.41
C GLN A 358 -0.10 5.90 -3.81
N THR A 359 0.77 6.89 -4.04
CA THR A 359 0.41 8.23 -4.49
C THR A 359 -0.29 8.21 -5.85
N LEU A 360 0.22 7.42 -6.80
CA LEU A 360 -0.41 7.27 -8.12
C LEU A 360 -1.77 6.55 -8.03
N LYS A 361 -1.89 5.55 -7.15
CA LYS A 361 -3.19 4.90 -6.91
C LYS A 361 -4.19 5.85 -6.25
N ALA A 362 -3.73 6.66 -5.30
CA ALA A 362 -4.51 7.73 -4.70
C ALA A 362 -4.95 8.77 -5.75
N LEU A 363 -4.07 9.17 -6.67
CA LEU A 363 -4.40 10.09 -7.76
C LEU A 363 -5.45 9.49 -8.71
N ALA A 364 -5.33 8.21 -9.03
CA ALA A 364 -6.30 7.49 -9.85
C ALA A 364 -7.71 7.40 -9.22
N HIS A 365 -7.82 7.57 -7.91
CA HIS A 365 -9.11 7.71 -7.22
C HIS A 365 -9.54 9.16 -7.06
N LEU A 366 -8.60 10.08 -6.84
CA LEU A 366 -8.87 11.51 -6.77
C LEU A 366 -9.58 12.00 -8.03
N LEU A 367 -8.98 11.77 -9.20
CA LEU A 367 -9.41 12.34 -10.47
C LEU A 367 -10.88 12.03 -10.85
N PRO A 368 -11.37 10.78 -10.73
CA PRO A 368 -12.77 10.48 -11.04
C PRO A 368 -13.75 10.69 -9.87
N ASN A 369 -13.30 10.60 -8.62
CA ASN A 369 -14.22 10.52 -7.47
C ASN A 369 -14.36 11.84 -6.70
N TYR A 370 -13.49 12.82 -6.94
CA TYR A 370 -13.47 14.10 -6.24
C TYR A 370 -13.54 15.26 -7.22
N GLN A 371 -14.32 16.29 -6.90
CA GLN A 371 -14.40 17.49 -7.72
C GLN A 371 -13.18 18.38 -7.45
N GLN A 372 -12.35 18.55 -8.47
CA GLN A 372 -11.22 19.46 -8.46
C GLN A 372 -11.68 20.82 -9.00
N ASN A 373 -11.74 21.84 -8.15
CA ASN A 373 -12.11 23.21 -8.54
C ASN A 373 -10.89 24.07 -8.83
#